data_AF-A0A447JDK8-F1
#
_entry.id   AF-A0A447JDK8-F1
#
_cell.length_a   1.000
_cell.length_b   1.000
_cell.length_c   1.000
_cell.angle_alpha   90.00
_cell.angle_beta   90.00
_cell.angle_gamma   90.00
#
_symmetry.space_group_name_H-M   'P 1'
#
loop_
_entity.id
_entity.type
_entity.pdbx_description
1 polymer ?
#
loop_
_entity_poly.entity_id
_entity_poly.type
_entity_poly.pdbx_seq_one_letter_code
_entity_poly.pdbx_strand_id
1 'polypeptide(L)'
;MIPDVSQALAWLEKHPQALKGIQRGLERETLRVNADGTLATTGHPEALGSALTHKWITTDFAEALLEFITPVDGDIQHMLTFMRDLHRYTARKLGDERMWPLSMPCYIAKGRT
;
A
#
# COMPACT_ATOMS: atom_id res chain seq x y z
N MET A 1 13.65 -14.14 25.29
CA MET A 1 12.73 -14.68 26.31
C MET A 1 11.49 -13.81 26.31
N ILE A 2 10.28 -14.39 26.20
CA ILE A 2 9.02 -13.65 26.22
C ILE A 2 8.60 -13.43 27.69
N PRO A 3 8.16 -12.22 28.09
CA PRO A 3 7.74 -11.97 29.46
C PRO A 3 6.43 -12.69 29.81
N ASP A 4 6.20 -12.93 31.10
CA ASP A 4 4.89 -13.38 31.59
C ASP A 4 3.86 -12.25 31.47
N VAL A 5 2.77 -12.52 30.76
CA VAL A 5 1.66 -11.59 30.50
C VAL A 5 0.34 -12.09 31.08
N SER A 6 0.36 -13.11 31.93
CA SER A 6 -0.85 -13.79 32.46
C SER A 6 -1.81 -12.82 33.15
N GLN A 7 -1.30 -11.85 33.91
CA GLN A 7 -2.15 -10.84 34.56
C GLN A 7 -2.87 -9.94 33.55
N ALA A 8 -2.17 -9.51 32.49
CA ALA A 8 -2.75 -8.67 31.45
C ALA A 8 -3.80 -9.42 30.62
N LEU A 9 -3.53 -10.69 30.29
CA LEU A 9 -4.50 -11.57 29.61
C LEU A 9 -5.75 -11.78 30.46
N ALA A 10 -5.59 -12.10 31.76
CA ALA A 10 -6.71 -12.28 32.67
C ALA A 10 -7.56 -11.01 32.83
N TRP A 11 -6.95 -9.82 32.78
CA TRP A 11 -7.68 -8.56 32.74
C TRP A 11 -8.44 -8.42 31.41
N LEU A 12 -7.80 -8.72 30.27
CA LEU A 12 -8.41 -8.58 28.95
C LEU A 12 -9.60 -9.53 28.76
N GLU A 13 -9.50 -10.77 29.23
CA GLU A 13 -10.58 -11.78 29.22
C GLU A 13 -11.83 -11.29 29.97
N LYS A 14 -11.64 -10.56 31.08
CA LYS A 14 -12.74 -9.97 31.87
C LYS A 14 -13.35 -8.72 31.22
N HIS A 15 -12.68 -8.12 30.25
CA HIS A 15 -13.11 -6.88 29.59
C HIS A 15 -13.15 -7.04 28.06
N PRO A 16 -13.94 -7.97 27.51
CA PRO A 16 -13.91 -8.31 26.08
C PRO A 16 -14.31 -7.13 25.17
N GLN A 17 -15.06 -6.15 25.68
CA GLN A 17 -15.44 -4.94 24.93
C GLN A 17 -14.31 -3.91 24.83
N ALA A 18 -13.22 -4.04 25.61
CA ALA A 18 -12.12 -3.07 25.65
C ALA A 18 -11.38 -2.95 24.30
N LEU A 19 -11.43 -3.99 23.46
CA LEU A 19 -10.81 -4.00 22.13
C LEU A 19 -11.82 -3.76 20.99
N LYS A 20 -13.10 -3.56 21.30
CA LYS A 20 -14.10 -3.30 20.25
C LYS A 20 -13.83 -1.93 19.62
N GLY A 21 -13.71 -1.90 18.29
CA GLY A 21 -13.50 -0.67 17.52
C GLY A 21 -12.04 -0.33 17.21
N ILE A 22 -11.11 -1.31 17.25
CA ILE A 22 -9.75 -1.11 16.72
C ILE A 22 -9.82 -0.58 15.28
N GLN A 23 -9.12 0.53 15.04
CA GLN A 23 -8.97 1.15 13.73
C GLN A 23 -7.60 0.82 13.12
N ARG A 24 -7.54 0.78 11.79
CA ARG A 24 -6.38 0.35 10.99
C ARG A 24 -6.24 1.22 9.75
N GLY A 25 -5.05 1.25 9.18
CA GLY A 25 -4.76 1.78 7.85
C GLY A 25 -3.63 0.98 7.23
N LEU A 26 -3.58 0.95 5.90
CA LEU A 26 -2.52 0.31 5.13
C LEU A 26 -1.93 1.28 4.12
N GLU A 27 -0.60 1.30 4.07
CA GLU A 27 0.23 1.94 3.07
C GLU A 27 0.98 0.83 2.32
N ARG A 28 0.95 0.86 0.99
CA ARG A 28 1.62 -0.16 0.17
C ARG A 28 2.27 0.46 -1.06
N GLU A 29 3.57 0.26 -1.16
CA GLU A 29 4.41 0.73 -2.25
C GLU A 29 4.55 -0.31 -3.38
N THR A 30 4.70 0.19 -4.61
CA THR A 30 5.05 -0.62 -5.78
C THR A 30 5.66 0.19 -6.90
N LEU A 31 6.77 -0.31 -7.47
CA LEU A 31 7.35 0.28 -8.66
C LEU A 31 6.47 -0.03 -9.88
N ARG A 32 6.23 0.98 -10.72
CA ARG A 32 5.77 0.80 -12.09
C ARG A 32 6.91 0.27 -12.94
N VAL A 33 6.66 -0.83 -13.64
CA VAL A 33 7.66 -1.52 -14.46
C VAL A 33 7.10 -1.87 -15.82
N ASN A 34 7.98 -1.96 -16.81
CA ASN A 34 7.66 -2.47 -18.12
C ASN A 34 7.48 -4.01 -18.08
N ALA A 35 6.99 -4.60 -19.17
CA ALA A 35 6.81 -6.04 -19.28
C ALA A 35 8.11 -6.85 -19.12
N ASP A 36 9.26 -6.27 -19.42
CA ASP A 36 10.59 -6.87 -19.27
C ASP A 36 11.17 -6.73 -17.84
N GLY A 37 10.43 -6.10 -16.92
CA GLY A 37 10.85 -5.87 -15.54
C GLY A 37 11.81 -4.70 -15.35
N THR A 38 12.03 -3.87 -16.37
CA THR A 38 12.75 -2.59 -16.21
C THR A 38 11.84 -1.52 -15.60
N LEU A 39 12.44 -0.58 -14.87
CA LEU A 39 11.71 0.53 -14.27
C LEU A 39 11.03 1.40 -15.35
N ALA A 40 9.74 1.72 -15.16
CA ALA A 40 9.03 2.64 -16.04
C ALA A 40 9.63 4.05 -15.94
N THR A 41 9.75 4.75 -17.07
CA THR A 41 10.30 6.11 -17.14
C THR A 41 9.25 7.15 -17.52
N THR A 42 7.99 6.73 -17.68
CA THR A 42 6.86 7.66 -17.87
C THR A 42 6.56 8.38 -16.56
N GLY A 43 5.91 9.54 -16.63
CA GLY A 43 5.45 10.26 -15.44
C GLY A 43 4.32 9.54 -14.70
N HIS A 44 3.88 10.10 -13.59
CA HIS A 44 2.71 9.65 -12.85
C HIS A 44 1.48 9.63 -13.79
N PRO A 45 0.74 8.51 -13.89
CA PRO A 45 -0.36 8.40 -14.84
C PRO A 45 -1.42 9.48 -14.61
N GLU A 46 -1.75 10.27 -15.64
CA GLU A 46 -2.69 11.41 -15.54
C GLU A 46 -4.06 11.01 -14.96
N ALA A 47 -4.51 9.78 -15.24
CA ALA A 47 -5.79 9.25 -14.76
C ALA A 47 -5.84 9.02 -13.23
N LEU A 48 -4.70 9.09 -12.54
CA LEU A 48 -4.59 9.05 -11.08
C LEU A 48 -4.63 10.46 -10.44
N GLY A 49 -4.59 11.51 -11.26
CA GLY A 49 -4.63 12.89 -10.80
C GLY A 49 -3.28 13.39 -10.27
N SER A 50 -3.33 14.22 -9.23
CA SER A 50 -2.14 14.84 -8.65
C SER A 50 -1.66 14.05 -7.44
N ALA A 51 -0.48 13.42 -7.55
CA ALA A 51 0.15 12.71 -6.43
C ALA A 51 0.27 13.60 -5.17
N LEU A 52 0.57 14.91 -5.34
CA LEU A 52 0.71 15.86 -4.23
C LEU A 52 -0.55 16.01 -3.35
N THR A 53 -1.74 15.78 -3.91
CA THR A 53 -3.02 16.09 -3.22
C THR A 53 -4.05 14.96 -3.23
N HIS A 54 -3.79 13.89 -3.98
CA HIS A 54 -4.72 12.78 -4.12
C HIS A 54 -4.74 11.93 -2.84
N LYS A 55 -5.94 11.65 -2.32
CA LYS A 55 -6.12 11.11 -0.95
C LYS A 55 -5.68 9.67 -0.75
N TRP A 56 -5.60 8.87 -1.82
CA TRP A 56 -5.51 7.41 -1.71
C TRP A 56 -4.41 6.79 -2.59
N ILE A 57 -3.88 7.56 -3.53
CA ILE A 57 -2.90 7.12 -4.51
C ILE A 57 -1.94 8.28 -4.68
N THR A 58 -0.67 8.07 -4.37
CA THR A 58 0.39 9.05 -4.47
C THR A 58 1.65 8.39 -5.03
N THR A 59 2.74 9.13 -5.07
CA THR A 59 4.10 8.63 -5.25
C THR A 59 4.89 8.82 -3.96
N ASP A 60 5.79 7.89 -3.68
CA ASP A 60 6.83 8.06 -2.65
C ASP A 60 8.10 8.64 -3.32
N PHE A 61 9.30 8.19 -2.95
CA PHE A 61 10.59 8.76 -3.35
C PHE A 61 10.75 9.01 -4.86
N ALA A 62 10.23 8.11 -5.70
CA ALA A 62 10.38 8.18 -7.15
C ALA A 62 9.04 8.33 -7.87
N GLU A 63 9.05 9.02 -9.01
CA GLU A 63 7.88 9.21 -9.90
C GLU A 63 7.25 7.87 -10.35
N ALA A 64 8.05 6.81 -10.41
CA ALA A 64 7.61 5.46 -10.75
C ALA A 64 7.19 4.62 -9.53
N LEU A 65 7.43 5.08 -8.31
CA LEU A 65 7.09 4.37 -7.07
C LEU A 65 5.71 4.81 -6.60
N LEU A 66 4.68 4.07 -7.02
CA LEU A 66 3.32 4.28 -6.56
C LEU A 66 3.17 3.87 -5.10
N GLU A 67 2.36 4.62 -4.37
CA GLU A 67 1.95 4.31 -3.02
C GLU A 67 0.43 4.38 -2.90
N PHE A 68 -0.16 3.31 -2.35
CA PHE A 68 -1.60 3.21 -2.09
C PHE A 68 -1.87 3.34 -0.60
N ILE A 69 -2.81 4.20 -0.24
CA ILE A 69 -3.13 4.56 1.15
C ILE A 69 -4.63 4.36 1.37
N THR A 70 -5.00 3.49 2.30
CA THR A 70 -6.41 3.35 2.72
C THR A 70 -6.78 4.46 3.70
N PRO A 71 -8.03 4.97 3.68
CA PRO A 71 -8.53 5.72 4.82
C PRO A 71 -8.52 4.84 6.09
N VAL A 72 -8.57 5.49 7.26
CA VAL A 72 -8.70 4.76 8.53
C VAL A 72 -10.01 3.98 8.58
N ASP A 73 -9.94 2.72 8.99
CA ASP A 73 -11.08 1.80 8.96
C ASP A 73 -11.09 0.83 10.16
N GLY A 74 -12.29 0.48 10.63
CA GLY A 74 -12.52 -0.53 11.66
C GLY A 74 -12.74 -1.94 11.12
N ASP A 75 -13.10 -2.09 9.84
CA ASP A 75 -13.39 -3.36 9.19
C ASP A 75 -12.25 -3.82 8.27
N ILE A 76 -11.73 -5.02 8.55
CA ILE A 76 -10.58 -5.57 7.82
C ILE A 76 -10.93 -5.88 6.36
N GLN A 77 -12.12 -6.43 6.09
CA GLN A 77 -12.50 -6.84 4.74
C GLN A 77 -12.77 -5.62 3.85
N HIS A 78 -13.41 -4.59 4.40
CA HIS A 78 -13.63 -3.33 3.72
C HIS A 78 -12.29 -2.64 3.38
N MET A 79 -11.38 -2.53 4.34
CA MET A 79 -10.04 -1.96 4.11
C MET A 79 -9.26 -2.70 3.01
N LEU A 80 -9.24 -4.04 3.05
CA LEU A 80 -8.56 -4.85 2.04
C LEU A 80 -9.25 -4.78 0.66
N THR A 81 -10.58 -4.67 0.63
CA THR A 81 -11.33 -4.48 -0.61
C THR A 81 -11.03 -3.12 -1.22
N PHE A 82 -11.01 -2.07 -0.41
CA PHE A 82 -10.65 -0.71 -0.83
C PHE A 82 -9.23 -0.68 -1.42
N MET A 83 -8.25 -1.25 -0.70
CA MET A 83 -6.88 -1.39 -1.19
C MET A 83 -6.83 -2.10 -2.55
N ARG A 84 -7.60 -3.19 -2.70
CA ARG A 84 -7.68 -3.92 -3.97
C ARG A 84 -8.34 -3.12 -5.08
N ASP A 85 -9.30 -2.25 -4.77
CA ASP A 85 -9.95 -1.38 -5.75
C ASP A 85 -9.00 -0.29 -6.27
N LEU A 86 -8.15 0.28 -5.41
CA LEU A 86 -7.06 1.17 -5.83
C LEU A 86 -6.13 0.47 -6.83
N HIS A 87 -5.74 -0.78 -6.53
CA HIS A 87 -4.92 -1.59 -7.43
C HIS A 87 -5.63 -1.89 -8.75
N ARG A 88 -6.91 -2.29 -8.71
CA ARG A 88 -7.72 -2.59 -9.90
C ARG A 88 -7.88 -1.38 -10.82
N TYR A 89 -8.18 -0.22 -10.24
CA TYR A 89 -8.32 1.02 -11.00
C TYR A 89 -6.98 1.37 -11.65
N THR A 90 -5.91 1.41 -10.86
CA THR A 90 -4.58 1.79 -11.33
C THR A 90 -4.07 0.85 -12.41
N ALA A 91 -4.16 -0.47 -12.23
CA ALA A 91 -3.71 -1.45 -13.22
C ALA A 91 -4.37 -1.27 -14.59
N ARG A 92 -5.63 -0.82 -14.65
CA ARG A 92 -6.33 -0.53 -15.91
C ARG A 92 -5.93 0.80 -16.55
N LYS A 93 -5.21 1.66 -15.82
CA LYS A 93 -4.75 2.99 -16.23
C LYS A 93 -3.25 3.06 -16.50
N LEU A 94 -2.52 1.96 -16.33
CA LEU A 94 -1.07 1.87 -16.56
C LEU A 94 -0.66 1.57 -18.01
N GLY A 95 -1.61 1.36 -18.93
CA GLY A 95 -1.28 0.92 -20.28
C GLY A 95 -0.62 -0.47 -20.26
N ASP A 96 0.59 -0.58 -20.82
CA ASP A 96 1.36 -1.83 -20.87
C ASP A 96 2.27 -2.05 -19.64
N GLU A 97 2.41 -1.04 -18.78
CA GLU A 97 3.13 -1.12 -17.51
C GLU A 97 2.39 -1.99 -16.49
N ARG A 98 3.12 -2.43 -15.47
CA ARG A 98 2.60 -3.24 -14.37
C ARG A 98 3.26 -2.86 -13.05
N MET A 99 2.73 -3.43 -11.98
CA MET A 99 3.21 -3.22 -10.61
C MET A 99 4.24 -4.29 -10.25
N TRP A 100 5.39 -3.87 -9.71
CA TRP A 100 6.40 -4.78 -9.20
C TRP A 100 5.90 -5.48 -7.91
N PRO A 101 5.88 -6.82 -7.85
CA PRO A 101 5.22 -7.55 -6.77
C PRO A 101 6.12 -7.86 -5.56
N LEU A 102 7.39 -7.45 -5.57
CA LEU A 102 8.39 -7.79 -4.55
C LEU A 102 8.94 -6.52 -3.86
N SER A 103 9.47 -6.67 -2.65
CA SER A 103 10.13 -5.57 -1.93
C SER A 103 11.50 -5.22 -2.51
N MET A 104 12.30 -6.22 -2.89
CA MET A 104 13.58 -5.97 -3.57
C MET A 104 13.32 -5.44 -4.98
N PRO A 105 14.03 -4.41 -5.44
CA PRO A 105 13.69 -3.69 -6.66
C PRO A 105 13.80 -4.56 -7.92
N CYS A 106 13.13 -4.08 -8.96
CA CYS A 106 13.23 -4.61 -10.31
C CYS A 106 14.60 -4.28 -10.95
N TYR A 107 14.75 -4.47 -12.26
CA TYR A 107 15.98 -4.08 -12.95
C TYR A 107 16.15 -2.56 -12.96
N ILE A 108 17.06 -2.07 -12.13
CA ILE A 108 17.48 -0.66 -12.06
C ILE A 108 18.91 -0.56 -12.59
N ALA A 109 19.07 0.07 -13.76
CA ALA A 109 20.40 0.34 -14.32
C ALA A 109 21.13 1.42 -13.48
N LYS A 110 22.47 1.36 -13.44
CA LYS A 110 23.28 2.38 -12.75
C LYS A 110 22.96 3.79 -13.26
N GLY A 111 22.70 4.73 -12.35
CA GLY A 111 22.48 6.15 -12.65
C GLY A 111 21.01 6.56 -12.86
N ARG A 112 20.03 5.72 -12.49
CA ARG A 112 18.59 6.02 -12.55
C ARG A 112 17.91 6.10 -11.17
N THR A 113 18.66 6.52 -10.15
CA THR A 113 18.12 6.83 -8.82
C THR A 113 17.57 8.25 -8.79
#